data_AF-A0A536A167-F1
#
_entry.id   AF-A0A536A167-F1
#
_cell.length_a   1.000
_cell.length_b   1.000
_cell.length_c   1.000
_cell.angle_alpha   90.00
_cell.angle_beta   90.00
_cell.angle_gamma   90.00
#
_symmetry.space_group_name_H-M   'P 1'
#
loop_
_entity.id
_entity.type
_entity.pdbx_description
1 polymer ?
#
loop_
_entity_poly.entity_id
_entity_poly.type
_entity_poly.pdbx_seq_one_letter_code
_entity_poly.pdbx_strand_id
1 'polypeptide(L)'
;MLNALRLDPVGQGFHFLAIFSGNPAGTGNQGTRVDGTIDQRGTISVASQTPSGPPPCPICLARGTRIATPTGDAAVEDLRVGDLVWTEGASGARVAAPLVSTGSTPVPPTHLVVHLVLSDGRTVDVSPGHPTADGRRVGDLAAGDLFDGAVVSAAERVPYSGGATYDVLPASSTGTYWANGVLLGSTIRP
;
A
#
# COMPACT_ATOMS: atom_id res chain seq x y z
N MET A 1 -9.09 -1.04 -8.37
CA MET A 1 -9.40 -2.47 -8.52
C MET A 1 -9.99 -2.97 -7.20
N LEU A 2 -11.08 -3.73 -7.22
CA LEU A 2 -11.61 -4.37 -6.01
C LEU A 2 -10.63 -5.46 -5.55
N ASN A 3 -10.34 -5.54 -4.25
CA ASN A 3 -9.71 -6.72 -3.64
C ASN A 3 -10.71 -7.88 -3.64
N ALA A 4 -11.02 -8.38 -4.83
CA ALA A 4 -11.92 -9.50 -5.02
C ALA A 4 -11.15 -10.79 -4.73
N LEU A 5 -11.78 -11.70 -4.00
CA LEU A 5 -11.31 -13.08 -3.90
C LEU A 5 -11.26 -13.64 -5.32
N ARG A 6 -10.06 -14.03 -5.77
CA ARG A 6 -9.91 -14.71 -7.06
C ARG A 6 -10.54 -16.08 -6.97
N LEU A 7 -11.43 -16.36 -7.91
CA LEU A 7 -12.14 -17.62 -8.05
C LEU A 7 -11.79 -18.24 -9.40
N ASP A 8 -11.15 -19.41 -9.39
CA ASP A 8 -10.81 -20.16 -10.59
C ASP A 8 -11.82 -21.32 -10.76
N PRO A 9 -12.56 -21.43 -11.88
CA PRO A 9 -13.57 -22.48 -12.04
C PRO A 9 -13.00 -23.90 -11.91
N VAL A 10 -13.66 -24.76 -11.14
CA VAL A 10 -13.28 -26.19 -11.01
C VAL A 10 -14.52 -27.07 -10.86
N GLY A 11 -14.72 -27.99 -11.80
CA GLY A 11 -15.91 -28.85 -11.83
C GLY A 11 -17.20 -28.02 -11.89
N GLN A 12 -18.06 -28.18 -10.90
CA GLN A 12 -19.30 -27.40 -10.75
C GLN A 12 -19.14 -26.17 -9.84
N GLY A 13 -17.96 -25.94 -9.25
CA GLY A 13 -17.72 -24.85 -8.30
C GLY A 13 -16.53 -23.98 -8.70
N PHE A 14 -15.95 -23.33 -7.70
CA PHE A 14 -14.77 -22.49 -7.85
C PHE A 14 -13.71 -22.87 -6.83
N HIS A 15 -12.46 -22.92 -7.26
CA HIS A 15 -11.28 -22.95 -6.41
C HIS A 15 -10.93 -21.54 -5.97
N PHE A 16 -10.43 -21.40 -4.74
CA PHE A 16 -9.85 -20.17 -4.24
C PHE A 16 -8.60 -20.46 -3.42
N LEU A 17 -7.70 -19.48 -3.43
CA LEU A 17 -6.49 -19.48 -2.63
C LEU A 17 -6.29 -18.07 -2.08
N ALA A 18 -6.47 -17.91 -0.76
CA ALA A 18 -6.44 -16.59 -0.13
C ALA A 18 -5.90 -16.62 1.28
N ILE A 19 -5.45 -15.47 1.77
CA ILE A 19 -5.05 -15.28 3.17
C ILE A 19 -6.17 -14.51 3.86
N PHE A 20 -6.67 -15.06 4.96
CA PHE A 20 -7.74 -14.46 5.76
C PHE A 20 -7.17 -13.97 7.09
N SER A 21 -7.55 -12.75 7.49
CA SER A 21 -7.23 -12.21 8.82
C SER A 21 -8.41 -12.48 9.76
N GLY A 22 -8.18 -13.18 10.87
CA GLY A 22 -9.20 -13.37 11.91
C GLY A 22 -9.06 -14.69 12.64
N ASN A 23 -8.58 -14.63 13.88
CA ASN A 23 -8.91 -15.62 14.90
C ASN A 23 -9.79 -14.88 15.94
N PRO A 24 -10.97 -15.38 16.36
CA PRO A 24 -11.80 -14.70 17.36
C PRO A 24 -11.15 -14.52 18.74
N ALA A 25 -9.98 -15.13 18.98
CA ALA A 25 -9.36 -15.25 20.29
C ALA A 25 -7.85 -14.91 20.35
N GLY A 26 -7.28 -14.18 19.39
CA GLY A 26 -5.82 -13.99 19.36
C GLY A 26 -5.35 -12.60 18.95
N THR A 27 -4.64 -11.94 19.86
CA THR A 27 -3.80 -10.76 19.60
C THR A 27 -2.60 -11.16 18.72
N GLY A 28 -2.71 -10.98 17.41
CA GLY A 28 -1.57 -11.19 16.51
C GLY A 28 -1.86 -10.90 15.05
N ASN A 29 -0.88 -10.30 14.36
CA ASN A 29 -0.86 -10.05 12.91
C ASN A 29 -0.68 -11.35 12.08
N GLN A 30 -1.34 -12.45 12.46
CA GLN A 30 -1.21 -13.74 11.80
C GLN A 30 -2.40 -13.95 10.86
N GLY A 31 -2.13 -14.00 9.56
CA GLY A 31 -3.11 -14.41 8.56
C GLY A 31 -3.14 -15.93 8.47
N THR A 32 -4.22 -16.45 7.90
CA THR A 32 -4.32 -17.88 7.61
C THR A 32 -4.50 -18.07 6.11
N ARG A 33 -3.55 -18.76 5.47
CA ARG A 33 -3.66 -19.14 4.06
C ARG A 33 -4.61 -20.32 3.96
N VAL A 34 -5.68 -20.15 3.20
CA VAL A 34 -6.71 -21.16 2.95
C VAL A 34 -6.72 -21.45 1.46
N ASP A 35 -6.58 -22.74 1.15
CA ASP A 35 -6.82 -23.34 -0.15
C ASP A 35 -8.16 -24.09 -0.06
N GLY A 36 -9.13 -23.74 -0.90
CA GLY A 36 -10.46 -24.33 -0.79
C GLY A 36 -11.26 -24.26 -2.07
N THR A 37 -12.44 -24.86 -2.01
CA THR A 37 -13.45 -24.78 -3.08
C THR A 37 -14.77 -24.29 -2.52
N ILE A 38 -15.55 -23.61 -3.36
CA ILE A 38 -16.92 -23.19 -3.09
C ILE A 38 -17.84 -23.77 -4.17
N ASP A 39 -18.90 -24.46 -3.77
CA ASP A 39 -19.90 -25.00 -4.70
C ASP A 39 -20.97 -23.95 -5.09
N GLN A 40 -21.87 -24.30 -6.02
CA GLN A 40 -22.94 -23.39 -6.48
C GLN A 40 -23.97 -23.05 -5.39
N ARG A 41 -23.96 -23.77 -4.26
CA ARG A 41 -24.83 -23.54 -3.12
C ARG A 41 -24.14 -22.72 -2.01
N GLY A 42 -22.88 -22.34 -2.21
CA GLY A 42 -22.09 -21.59 -1.25
C GLY A 42 -21.42 -22.44 -0.17
N THR A 43 -21.42 -23.77 -0.30
CA THR A 43 -20.72 -24.66 0.63
C THR A 43 -19.21 -24.56 0.39
N ILE A 44 -18.44 -24.27 1.45
CA ILE A 44 -16.98 -24.17 1.38
C ILE A 44 -16.36 -25.48 1.87
N SER A 45 -15.47 -26.05 1.06
CA SER A 45 -14.61 -27.17 1.45
C SER A 45 -13.14 -26.71 1.49
N VAL A 46 -12.51 -26.81 2.66
CA VAL A 46 -11.10 -26.41 2.86
C VAL A 46 -10.20 -27.60 2.56
N ALA A 47 -9.34 -27.46 1.55
CA ALA A 47 -8.34 -28.46 1.19
C ALA A 47 -7.10 -28.34 2.08
N SER A 48 -6.65 -27.11 2.36
CA SER A 48 -5.57 -26.87 3.32
C SER A 48 -5.70 -25.52 4.01
N GLN A 49 -5.19 -25.46 5.24
CA GLN A 49 -5.15 -24.26 6.06
C GLN A 49 -3.79 -24.17 6.75
N THR A 50 -3.02 -23.13 6.44
CA THR A 50 -1.68 -22.95 7.02
C THR A 50 -1.50 -21.55 7.62
N PRO A 51 -0.77 -21.42 8.74
CA PRO A 51 -0.37 -20.12 9.24
C PRO A 51 0.36 -19.34 8.15
N SER A 52 0.04 -18.05 8.05
CA SER A 52 0.65 -17.15 7.10
C SER A 52 0.97 -15.82 7.77
N GLY A 53 1.78 -15.01 7.09
CA GLY A 53 1.79 -13.58 7.39
C GLY A 53 0.40 -12.98 7.19
N PRO A 54 0.18 -11.72 7.59
CA PRO A 54 -1.05 -11.03 7.25
C PRO A 54 -1.26 -11.09 5.72
N PRO A 55 -2.51 -11.00 5.22
CA PRO A 55 -2.75 -10.89 3.80
C PRO A 55 -1.86 -9.78 3.24
N PRO A 56 -1.36 -9.90 1.99
CA PRO A 56 -0.69 -8.79 1.33
C PRO A 56 -1.71 -7.65 1.21
N CYS A 57 -1.77 -6.81 2.24
CA CYS A 57 -2.39 -5.51 2.14
C CYS A 57 -1.50 -4.77 1.16
N PRO A 58 -2.01 -4.30 0.01
CA PRO A 58 -1.24 -3.36 -0.77
C PRO A 58 -0.85 -2.24 0.18
N ILE A 59 0.42 -1.95 0.06
CA ILE A 59 1.14 -1.20 1.03
C ILE A 59 0.92 0.25 0.61
N CYS A 60 0.24 1.05 1.39
CA CYS A 60 -0.40 2.25 0.84
C CYS A 60 -0.31 3.44 1.78
N LEU A 61 -0.57 4.63 1.22
CA LEU A 61 -0.61 5.93 1.88
C LEU A 61 -1.92 6.12 2.66
N ALA A 62 -1.86 6.95 3.69
CA ALA A 62 -3.06 7.45 4.37
C ALA A 62 -3.91 8.32 3.44
N ARG A 63 -5.22 8.32 3.69
CA ARG A 63 -6.18 9.26 3.11
C ARG A 63 -5.73 10.71 3.34
N GLY A 64 -5.90 11.58 2.34
CA GLY A 64 -5.57 12.99 2.40
C GLY A 64 -4.10 13.30 2.12
N THR A 65 -3.24 12.29 1.98
CA THR A 65 -1.84 12.46 1.56
C THR A 65 -1.77 13.23 0.25
N ARG A 66 -0.97 14.29 0.22
CA ARG A 66 -0.87 15.25 -0.89
C ARG A 66 0.19 14.77 -1.88
N ILE A 67 -0.24 14.28 -3.04
CA ILE A 67 0.65 13.91 -4.13
C ILE A 67 0.99 15.14 -4.96
N ALA A 68 2.27 15.33 -5.24
CA ALA A 68 2.72 16.49 -5.99
C ALA A 68 2.31 16.37 -7.47
N THR A 69 1.66 17.40 -7.99
CA THR A 69 1.28 17.51 -9.42
C THR A 69 1.80 18.80 -10.04
N PRO A 70 1.89 18.90 -11.38
CA PRO A 70 2.25 20.15 -12.06
C PRO A 70 1.29 21.32 -11.78
N THR A 71 0.05 21.04 -11.37
CA THR A 71 -0.99 22.04 -11.08
C THR A 71 -1.16 22.32 -9.58
N GLY A 72 -0.27 21.79 -8.74
CA GLY A 72 -0.34 21.85 -7.28
C GLY A 72 -0.77 20.53 -6.65
N ASP A 73 -0.47 20.33 -5.37
CA ASP A 73 -0.63 19.02 -4.76
C ASP A 73 -2.11 18.61 -4.63
N ALA A 74 -2.41 17.36 -4.93
CA ALA A 74 -3.76 16.77 -4.90
C ALA A 74 -3.84 15.63 -3.86
N ALA A 75 -5.02 15.42 -3.26
CA ALA A 75 -5.20 14.30 -2.36
C ALA A 75 -5.13 12.96 -3.11
N VAL A 76 -4.45 11.98 -2.56
CA VAL A 76 -4.21 10.67 -3.21
C VAL A 76 -5.51 9.96 -3.59
N GLU A 77 -6.58 10.09 -2.78
CA GLU A 77 -7.88 9.48 -3.04
C GLU A 77 -8.66 10.13 -4.19
N ASP A 78 -8.29 11.35 -4.59
CA ASP A 78 -8.95 12.10 -5.64
C ASP A 78 -8.31 11.87 -7.02
N LEU A 79 -7.08 11.36 -7.04
CA LEU A 79 -6.34 11.08 -8.28
C LEU A 79 -6.94 9.92 -9.07
N ARG A 80 -6.84 10.02 -10.40
CA ARG A 80 -7.33 9.05 -11.37
C ARG A 80 -6.26 8.70 -12.38
N VAL A 81 -6.44 7.56 -13.04
CA VAL A 81 -5.60 7.18 -14.20
C VAL A 81 -5.69 8.28 -15.27
N GLY A 82 -4.54 8.70 -15.77
CA GLY A 82 -4.38 9.81 -16.71
C GLY A 82 -3.96 11.13 -16.08
N ASP A 83 -4.20 11.34 -14.77
CA ASP A 83 -3.77 12.56 -14.09
C ASP A 83 -2.24 12.68 -14.08
N LEU A 84 -1.72 13.89 -14.28
CA LEU A 84 -0.28 14.13 -14.24
C LEU A 84 0.20 14.29 -12.81
N VAL A 85 1.26 13.57 -12.46
CA VAL A 85 1.98 13.73 -11.19
C VAL A 85 3.46 13.96 -11.45
N TRP A 86 4.14 14.53 -10.47
CA TRP A 86 5.61 14.54 -10.47
C TRP A 86 6.14 13.15 -10.08
N THR A 87 7.04 12.62 -10.90
CA THR A 87 7.76 11.35 -10.70
C THR A 87 9.24 11.52 -11.02
N GLU A 88 10.07 10.58 -10.59
CA GLU A 88 11.48 10.58 -10.93
C GLU A 88 11.71 9.87 -12.28
N GLY A 89 12.35 10.54 -13.21
CA GLY A 89 12.78 9.95 -14.49
C GLY A 89 14.02 9.07 -14.34
N ALA A 90 14.42 8.41 -15.42
CA ALA A 90 15.56 7.47 -15.41
C ALA A 90 16.90 8.08 -14.96
N SER A 91 17.06 9.41 -15.04
CA SER A 91 18.26 10.13 -14.63
C SER A 91 18.19 10.73 -13.21
N GLY A 92 17.13 10.45 -12.45
CA GLY A 92 16.87 11.10 -11.16
C GLY A 92 16.18 12.47 -11.28
N ALA A 93 15.88 12.92 -12.51
CA ALA A 93 15.23 14.21 -12.74
C ALA A 93 13.75 14.15 -12.39
N ARG A 94 13.22 15.22 -11.77
CA ARG A 94 11.78 15.39 -11.57
C ARG A 94 11.09 15.67 -12.90
N VAL A 95 10.19 14.78 -13.31
CA VAL A 95 9.44 14.85 -14.58
C VAL A 95 7.94 14.66 -14.34
N ALA A 96 7.10 15.22 -15.21
CA ALA A 96 5.66 15.00 -15.16
C ALA A 96 5.31 13.75 -15.96
N ALA A 97 4.53 12.84 -15.38
CA ALA A 97 4.03 11.65 -16.07
C ALA A 97 2.57 11.36 -15.67
N PRO A 98 1.77 10.79 -16.58
CA PRO A 98 0.42 10.37 -16.25
C PRO A 98 0.43 9.16 -15.32
N LEU A 99 -0.55 9.07 -14.43
CA LEU A 99 -0.82 7.86 -13.68
C LEU A 99 -1.34 6.77 -14.62
N VAL A 100 -0.73 5.58 -14.59
CA VAL A 100 -1.19 4.40 -15.31
C VAL A 100 -2.06 3.48 -14.45
N SER A 101 -1.96 3.62 -13.12
CA SER A 101 -2.80 2.88 -12.19
C SER A 101 -3.01 3.65 -10.88
N THR A 102 -4.15 3.40 -10.26
CA THR A 102 -4.49 3.89 -8.92
C THR A 102 -5.10 2.72 -8.13
N GLY A 103 -4.80 2.66 -6.84
CA GLY A 103 -5.20 1.58 -5.96
C GLY A 103 -5.76 2.12 -4.64
N SER A 104 -6.69 1.39 -4.06
CA SER A 104 -7.16 1.65 -2.70
C SER A 104 -7.49 0.34 -2.01
N THR A 105 -7.27 0.29 -0.70
CA THR A 105 -7.62 -0.86 0.14
C THR A 105 -8.29 -0.41 1.43
N PRO A 106 -9.51 -0.88 1.72
CA PRO A 106 -10.13 -0.72 3.02
C PRO A 106 -9.27 -1.33 4.12
N VAL A 107 -9.21 -0.68 5.28
CA VAL A 107 -8.41 -1.12 6.41
C VAL A 107 -9.28 -1.33 7.66
N PRO A 108 -8.97 -2.31 8.52
CA PRO A 108 -9.70 -2.52 9.76
C PRO A 108 -9.43 -1.36 10.76
N PRO A 109 -10.27 -1.17 11.79
CA PRO A 109 -10.06 -0.16 12.83
C PRO A 109 -8.74 -0.31 13.62
N THR A 110 -8.12 -1.48 13.55
CA THR A 110 -6.84 -1.79 14.21
C THR A 110 -5.62 -1.48 13.32
N HIS A 111 -5.82 -0.92 12.13
CA HIS A 111 -4.73 -0.65 11.20
C HIS A 111 -3.77 0.40 11.76
N LEU A 112 -2.48 0.16 11.55
CA LEU A 112 -1.41 1.07 11.95
C LEU A 112 -0.65 1.54 10.71
N VAL A 113 -0.31 2.81 10.69
CA VAL A 113 0.60 3.42 9.72
C VAL A 113 1.86 3.90 10.44
N VAL A 114 2.93 4.09 9.70
CA VAL A 114 4.12 4.80 10.18
C VAL A 114 3.88 6.29 9.97
N HIS A 115 3.91 7.05 11.05
CA HIS A 115 4.05 8.49 11.04
C HIS A 115 5.55 8.82 10.88
N LEU A 116 5.96 9.08 9.64
CA LEU A 116 7.33 9.44 9.31
C LEU A 116 7.48 10.95 9.37
N VAL A 117 8.50 11.42 10.10
CA VAL A 117 8.86 12.83 10.24
C VAL A 117 10.31 13.02 9.84
N LEU A 118 10.57 13.91 8.88
CA LEU A 118 11.91 14.30 8.47
C LEU A 118 12.32 15.62 9.16
N SER A 119 13.64 15.82 9.32
CA SER A 119 14.23 16.95 10.04
C SER A 119 13.93 18.32 9.40
N ASP A 120 13.51 18.33 8.14
CA ASP A 120 13.08 19.53 7.42
C ASP A 120 11.58 19.82 7.55
N GLY A 121 10.86 19.04 8.36
CA GLY A 121 9.45 19.22 8.66
C GLY A 121 8.49 18.47 7.72
N ARG A 122 8.99 17.77 6.70
CA ARG A 122 8.14 16.90 5.87
C ARG A 122 7.62 15.72 6.69
N THR A 123 6.35 15.39 6.49
CA THR A 123 5.68 14.27 7.19
C THR A 123 4.81 13.45 6.24
N VAL A 124 4.78 12.14 6.44
CA VAL A 124 3.90 11.25 5.68
C VAL A 124 3.43 10.08 6.55
N ASP A 125 2.14 9.77 6.46
CA ASP A 125 1.52 8.61 7.11
C ASP A 125 1.35 7.50 6.09
N VAL A 126 2.04 6.38 6.30
CA VAL A 126 2.15 5.34 5.28
C VAL A 126 2.27 3.95 5.88
N SER A 127 1.75 2.94 5.20
CA SER A 127 1.85 1.54 5.64
C SER A 127 3.32 1.14 5.87
N PRO A 128 3.65 0.39 6.94
CA PRO A 128 5.04 0.07 7.28
C PRO A 128 5.84 -0.64 6.17
N GLY A 129 5.18 -1.38 5.28
CA GLY A 129 5.87 -2.08 4.20
C GLY A 129 6.31 -1.18 3.02
N HIS A 130 5.92 0.10 3.00
CA HIS A 130 5.88 0.88 1.75
C HIS A 130 7.29 1.17 1.28
N PRO A 131 7.61 0.94 0.00
CA PRO A 131 8.96 1.14 -0.47
C PRO A 131 9.28 2.64 -0.44
N THR A 132 10.43 2.96 0.12
CA THR A 132 11.09 4.24 -0.12
C THR A 132 11.66 4.26 -1.53
N ALA A 133 12.00 5.45 -2.05
CA ALA A 133 12.64 5.57 -3.36
C ALA A 133 13.99 4.85 -3.46
N ASP A 134 14.68 4.65 -2.34
CA ASP A 134 15.96 3.94 -2.25
C ASP A 134 15.82 2.41 -1.99
N GLY A 135 14.59 1.88 -2.03
CA GLY A 135 14.31 0.45 -1.97
C GLY A 135 14.21 -0.16 -0.56
N ARG A 136 14.38 0.65 0.50
CA ARG A 136 14.03 0.26 1.88
C ARG A 136 12.51 0.23 2.07
N ARG A 137 12.05 -0.24 3.23
CA ARG A 137 10.65 -0.08 3.65
C ARG A 137 10.56 1.06 4.66
N VAL A 138 9.48 1.84 4.60
CA VAL A 138 9.29 2.96 5.53
C VAL A 138 9.28 2.48 6.99
N GLY A 139 8.73 1.31 7.28
CA GLY A 139 8.71 0.72 8.62
C GLY A 139 10.04 0.19 9.14
N ASP A 140 11.08 0.20 8.30
CA ASP A 140 12.45 -0.14 8.67
C ASP A 140 13.29 1.12 8.96
N LEU A 141 12.75 2.33 8.71
CA LEU A 141 13.42 3.59 9.04
C LEU A 141 13.39 3.85 10.55
N ALA A 142 14.47 4.41 11.07
CA ALA A 142 14.61 4.83 12.46
C ALA A 142 15.11 6.28 12.57
N ALA A 143 14.90 6.89 13.74
CA ALA A 143 15.44 8.21 14.02
C ALA A 143 16.97 8.23 13.86
N GLY A 144 17.49 9.22 13.13
CA GLY A 144 18.90 9.35 12.79
C GLY A 144 19.27 8.84 11.39
N ASP A 145 18.40 8.06 10.73
CA ASP A 145 18.64 7.61 9.35
C ASP A 145 18.61 8.79 8.37
N LEU A 146 19.42 8.73 7.31
CA LEU A 146 19.29 9.65 6.18
C LEU A 146 18.25 9.10 5.19
N PHE A 147 17.27 9.91 4.81
CA PHE A 147 16.27 9.55 3.80
C PHE A 147 15.80 10.80 3.04
N ASP A 148 15.75 10.68 1.71
CA ASP A 148 15.29 11.74 0.80
C ASP A 148 15.92 13.12 1.08
N GLY A 149 17.24 13.13 1.33
CA GLY A 149 18.02 14.33 1.61
C GLY A 149 17.88 14.92 3.02
N ALA A 150 17.10 14.31 3.91
CA ALA A 150 16.90 14.78 5.28
C ALA A 150 17.12 13.67 6.32
N VAL A 151 17.32 14.04 7.58
CA VAL A 151 17.45 13.08 8.68
C VAL A 151 16.05 12.70 9.17
N VAL A 152 15.78 11.41 9.33
CA VAL A 152 14.56 10.93 9.97
C VAL A 152 14.58 11.37 11.43
N SER A 153 13.61 12.21 11.81
CA SER A 153 13.44 12.68 13.19
C SER A 153 12.59 11.70 14.00
N ALA A 154 11.56 11.11 13.38
CA ALA A 154 10.71 10.09 13.99
C ALA A 154 10.14 9.15 12.92
N ALA A 155 9.89 7.90 13.30
CA ALA A 155 9.21 6.89 12.48
C ALA A 155 8.40 5.99 13.42
N GLU A 156 7.19 6.43 13.78
CA GLU A 156 6.39 5.78 14.82
C GLU A 156 5.15 5.11 14.25
N ARG A 157 4.79 3.94 14.79
CA ARG A 157 3.54 3.27 14.40
C ARG A 157 2.37 3.87 15.16
N VAL A 158 1.42 4.45 14.44
CA VAL A 158 0.25 5.13 15.00
C VAL A 158 -1.05 4.49 14.51
N PRO A 159 -2.13 4.48 15.32
CA PRO A 159 -3.45 4.05 14.87
C PRO A 159 -3.96 4.89 13.70
N TYR A 160 -4.54 4.22 12.70
CA TYR A 160 -5.10 4.86 11.52
C TYR A 160 -6.58 4.54 11.34
N SER A 161 -7.40 5.59 11.25
CA SER A 161 -8.87 5.50 11.19
C SER A 161 -9.46 6.01 9.87
N GLY A 162 -8.65 6.28 8.84
CA GLY A 162 -9.11 6.86 7.56
C GLY A 162 -9.90 5.91 6.64
N GLY A 163 -10.22 4.70 7.12
CA GLY A 163 -11.12 3.71 6.50
C GLY A 163 -10.54 2.96 5.30
N ALA A 164 -9.66 3.59 4.53
CA ALA A 164 -8.91 2.98 3.44
C ALA A 164 -7.56 3.66 3.26
N THR A 165 -6.61 2.96 2.65
CA THR A 165 -5.33 3.50 2.19
C THR A 165 -5.28 3.51 0.66
N TYR A 166 -4.33 4.28 0.09
CA TYR A 166 -4.27 4.55 -1.35
C TYR A 166 -2.85 4.43 -1.90
N ASP A 167 -2.73 4.13 -3.19
CA ASP A 167 -1.45 4.13 -3.90
C ASP A 167 -1.64 4.51 -5.37
N VAL A 168 -0.58 4.99 -6.00
CA VAL A 168 -0.59 5.47 -7.39
C VAL A 168 0.65 4.99 -8.12
N LEU A 169 0.51 4.66 -9.41
CA LEU A 169 1.63 4.28 -10.27
C LEU A 169 1.75 5.27 -11.42
N PRO A 170 2.79 6.12 -11.44
CA PRO A 170 3.12 6.95 -12.59
C PRO A 170 3.66 6.11 -13.75
N ALA A 171 3.51 6.62 -14.98
CA ALA A 171 4.16 6.09 -16.18
C ALA A 171 5.68 6.39 -16.18
N SER A 172 6.42 5.84 -15.22
CA SER A 172 7.87 6.03 -15.10
C SER A 172 8.61 4.72 -14.88
N SER A 173 9.91 4.71 -15.21
CA SER A 173 10.77 3.55 -15.01
C SER A 173 11.09 3.26 -13.54
N THR A 174 10.90 4.25 -12.66
CA THR A 174 11.16 4.15 -11.22
C THR A 174 9.90 3.77 -10.44
N GLY A 175 8.72 4.14 -10.96
CA GLY A 175 7.46 4.00 -10.23
C GLY A 175 7.38 4.87 -8.97
N THR A 176 8.22 5.90 -8.83
CA THR A 176 8.25 6.76 -7.64
C THR A 176 7.37 8.00 -7.79
N TYR A 177 6.93 8.59 -6.69
CA TYR A 177 6.15 9.82 -6.66
C TYR A 177 6.42 10.60 -5.37
N TRP A 178 6.14 11.90 -5.37
CA TRP A 178 6.23 12.71 -4.15
C TRP A 178 4.90 12.74 -3.41
N ALA A 179 4.90 12.26 -2.18
CA ALA A 179 3.78 12.30 -1.23
C ALA A 179 4.15 13.19 -0.04
N ASN A 180 3.40 14.28 0.16
CA ASN A 180 3.73 15.35 1.11
C ASN A 180 5.19 15.85 0.97
N GLY A 181 5.69 15.88 -0.26
CA GLY A 181 7.07 16.25 -0.57
C GLY A 181 8.13 15.18 -0.25
N VAL A 182 7.76 13.97 0.15
CA VAL A 182 8.66 12.82 0.37
C VAL A 182 8.61 11.88 -0.82
N LEU A 183 9.77 11.52 -1.39
CA LEU A 183 9.85 10.61 -2.53
C LEU A 183 9.68 9.15 -2.08
N LEU A 184 8.59 8.52 -2.52
CA LEU A 184 8.23 7.13 -2.21
C LEU A 184 8.06 6.31 -3.49
N GLY A 185 8.14 4.98 -3.37
CA GLY A 185 7.88 4.06 -4.48
C GLY A 185 6.44 3.55 -4.49
N SER A 186 5.89 3.32 -5.68
CA SER A 186 4.63 2.61 -5.85
C SER A 186 4.74 1.15 -5.43
N THR A 187 3.67 0.61 -4.86
CA THR A 187 3.51 -0.83 -4.58
C THR A 187 2.65 -1.52 -5.62
N ILE A 188 1.93 -0.74 -6.42
CA ILE A 188 1.29 -1.21 -7.65
C ILE A 188 2.39 -1.53 -8.66
N ARG A 189 2.36 -2.75 -9.20
CA ARG A 189 3.25 -3.19 -10.27
C ARG A 189 2.53 -3.06 -11.63
N PRO A 190 3.25 -2.71 -12.72
CA PRO A 190 2.68 -2.68 -14.07
C PRO A 190 2.11 -4.02 -14.52
#